data_AF-A0A914R078-F1
#
_entry.id   AF-A0A914R078-F1
#
_cell.length_a   1.000
_cell.length_b   1.000
_cell.length_c   1.000
_cell.angle_alpha   90.00
_cell.angle_beta   90.00
_cell.angle_gamma   90.00
#
_symmetry.space_group_name_H-M   'P 1'
#
loop_
_entity.id
_entity.type
_entity.pdbx_description
1 polymer ?
#
loop_
_entity_poly.entity_id
_entity_poly.type
_entity_poly.pdbx_seq_one_letter_code
_entity_poly.pdbx_strand_id
1 'polypeptide(L)' 'MDSFSFDYYNDPLAMALRCQFEASNEVGVFCKLTNTYCLVGLGSSDNFYNIVEGELADVIPVIHCSIAGTRIVGRKL' A
#
# COMPACT_ATOMS: atom_id res chain seq x y z
N MET A 1 4.88 -25.00 31.96
CA MET A 1 3.72 -24.89 31.05
C MET A 1 3.02 -23.60 31.42
N ASP A 2 3.67 -22.52 31.06
CA ASP A 2 3.11 -21.18 31.04
C ASP A 2 3.74 -20.57 29.78
N SER A 3 3.22 -21.03 28.65
CA SER A 3 3.32 -20.33 27.38
C SER A 3 2.52 -19.04 27.54
N PHE A 4 3.05 -18.08 28.30
CA PHE A 4 2.53 -16.73 28.37
C PHE A 4 2.99 -16.01 27.11
N SER A 5 2.06 -15.98 26.15
CA SER A 5 2.16 -15.36 24.84
C SER A 5 2.86 -14.01 24.88
N PHE A 6 4.10 -13.98 24.41
CA PHE A 6 4.74 -12.78 23.91
C PHE A 6 3.92 -12.31 22.69
N ASP A 7 3.80 -11.00 22.48
CA ASP A 7 3.24 -10.36 21.27
C ASP A 7 1.72 -10.07 21.19
N TYR A 8 1.01 -9.94 22.31
CA TYR A 8 -0.32 -9.29 22.35
C TYR A 8 -0.26 -7.73 22.36
N TYR A 9 0.88 -7.16 22.00
CA TYR A 9 1.13 -5.71 21.94
C TYR A 9 1.75 -5.33 20.59
N ASN A 10 1.18 -5.85 19.49
CA ASN A 10 1.25 -5.14 18.21
C ASN A 10 0.14 -4.09 18.25
N ASP A 11 0.51 -2.83 18.24
CA ASP A 11 -0.36 -1.70 18.55
C ASP A 11 -1.58 -1.64 17.61
N PRO A 12 -2.83 -1.58 18.11
CA PRO A 12 -4.05 -1.66 17.28
C PRO A 12 -4.38 -0.38 16.49
N LEU A 13 -3.42 0.53 16.29
CA LEU A 13 -3.61 1.81 15.61
C LEU A 13 -2.66 1.90 14.40
N ALA A 14 -3.15 1.42 13.26
CA ALA A 14 -2.64 1.60 11.88
C ALA A 14 -1.15 1.99 11.76
N MET A 15 -0.32 0.98 11.51
CA MET A 15 1.13 1.11 11.40
C MET A 15 1.58 1.71 10.06
N ALA A 16 2.72 2.40 10.08
CA ALA A 16 3.43 2.80 8.87
C ALA A 16 4.17 1.60 8.27
N LEU A 17 3.68 1.06 7.15
CA LEU A 17 4.32 -0.04 6.44
C LEU A 17 5.41 0.45 5.48
N ARG A 18 6.45 -0.37 5.34
CA ARG A 18 7.53 -0.14 4.37
C ARG A 18 7.26 -0.96 3.12
N CYS A 19 7.19 -0.28 1.99
CA CYS A 19 7.02 -0.89 0.68
C CYS A 19 8.00 -0.28 -0.32
N GLN A 20 8.29 -1.02 -1.39
CA GLN A 20 9.12 -0.60 -2.51
C GLN A 20 8.40 -0.94 -3.80
N PHE A 21 8.46 -0.05 -4.79
CA PHE A 21 7.87 -0.25 -6.11
C PHE A 21 8.99 -0.36 -7.14
N GLU A 22 9.14 -1.52 -7.78
CA GLU A 22 10.20 -1.79 -8.78
C GLU A 22 11.61 -1.34 -8.31
N ALA A 23 11.99 -1.71 -7.08
CA ALA A 23 13.24 -1.32 -6.40
C ALA A 23 13.41 0.19 -6.12
N SER A 24 12.35 0.99 -6.26
CA SER A 24 12.31 2.41 -5.91
C SER A 24 11.63 2.63 -4.56
N ASN A 25 12.24 3.49 -3.73
CA ASN A 25 11.70 3.92 -2.44
C ASN A 25 10.67 5.06 -2.55
N GLU A 26 10.52 5.64 -3.75
CA GLU A 26 9.61 6.76 -4.02
C GLU A 26 8.17 6.28 -4.28
N VAL A 27 7.61 5.52 -3.35
CA VAL A 27 6.29 4.88 -3.51
C VAL A 27 5.15 5.87 -3.74
N GLY A 28 5.23 7.08 -3.16
CA GLY A 28 4.24 8.14 -3.34
C GLY A 28 4.18 8.72 -4.76
N VAL A 29 5.11 8.37 -5.65
CA VAL A 29 5.04 8.71 -7.07
C VAL A 29 4.11 7.75 -7.81
N PHE A 30 4.04 6.50 -7.36
CA PHE A 30 3.34 5.38 -8.01
C PHE A 30 2.00 5.04 -7.36
N CYS A 31 1.70 5.58 -6.18
CA CYS A 31 0.40 5.44 -5.55
C CYS A 31 -0.14 6.78 -5.02
N LYS A 32 -1.47 6.89 -4.95
CA LYS A 32 -2.16 8.01 -4.31
C LYS A 32 -3.11 7.44 -3.27
N LEU A 33 -2.78 7.63 -2.01
CA LEU A 33 -3.65 7.26 -0.90
C LEU A 33 -4.51 8.46 -0.49
N THR A 34 -5.82 8.26 -0.43
CA THR A 34 -6.79 9.24 0.08
C THR A 34 -7.68 8.57 1.15
N ASN A 35 -8.50 9.37 1.83
CA ASN A 35 -9.41 8.85 2.85
C ASN A 35 -10.49 7.90 2.29
N THR A 36 -10.76 7.93 0.98
CA THR A 36 -11.88 7.21 0.36
C THR A 36 -11.46 6.24 -0.73
N TYR A 37 -10.27 6.40 -1.30
CA TYR A 37 -9.76 5.53 -2.37
C TYR A 37 -8.24 5.52 -2.39
N CYS A 38 -7.67 4.41 -2.85
CA CYS A 38 -6.25 4.30 -3.17
C CYS A 38 -6.09 4.07 -4.68
N LEU A 39 -5.30 4.91 -5.35
CA LEU A 39 -4.89 4.67 -6.73
C LEU A 39 -3.49 4.07 -6.73
N VAL A 40 -3.29 3.02 -7.53
CA VAL A 40 -1.98 2.41 -7.72
C VAL A 40 -1.67 2.35 -9.21
N GLY A 41 -0.45 2.74 -9.56
CA GLY A 41 0.08 2.64 -10.90
C GLY A 41 0.17 1.19 -11.37
N LEU A 42 -0.16 0.94 -12.63
CA LEU A 42 0.05 -0.37 -13.27
C LEU A 42 1.56 -0.70 -13.37
N GLY A 43 2.00 -1.85 -12.86
CA GLY A 43 3.40 -2.28 -12.85
C GLY A 43 3.56 -3.77 -12.50
N SER A 44 4.80 -4.26 -12.49
CA SER A 44 5.13 -5.68 -12.24
C SER A 44 5.64 -5.93 -10.83
N SER A 45 5.05 -5.26 -9.83
CA SER A 45 5.47 -5.39 -8.42
C SER A 45 4.37 -5.97 -7.54
N ASP A 46 4.19 -7.28 -7.61
CA ASP A 46 3.22 -8.05 -6.79
C ASP A 46 3.40 -7.81 -5.28
N ASN A 47 4.64 -7.62 -4.83
CA ASN A 47 4.92 -7.28 -3.43
C ASN A 47 4.26 -5.96 -3.00
N PHE A 48 4.22 -4.96 -3.88
CA PHE A 48 3.58 -3.68 -3.58
C PHE A 48 2.06 -3.84 -3.53
N TYR A 49 1.48 -4.56 -4.50
CA TYR A 49 0.05 -4.83 -4.53
C TYR A 49 -0.41 -5.59 -3.29
N ASN A 50 0.28 -6.66 -2.90
CA ASN A 50 -0.06 -7.43 -1.71
C ASN A 50 -0.05 -6.60 -0.41
N ILE A 51 0.90 -5.66 -0.27
CA ILE A 51 0.96 -4.80 0.92
C ILE A 51 -0.21 -3.81 0.94
N VAL A 52 -0.52 -3.19 -0.21
CA VAL A 52 -1.61 -2.21 -0.30
C VAL A 52 -2.96 -2.89 -0.18
N GLU A 53 -3.19 -4.00 -0.87
CA GLU A 53 -4.44 -4.74 -0.79
C GLU A 53 -4.63 -5.42 0.56
N GLY A 54 -3.56 -5.92 1.19
CA GLY A 54 -3.61 -6.57 2.50
C GLY A 54 -4.16 -5.67 3.61
N GLU A 55 -3.85 -4.37 3.58
CA GLU A 55 -4.31 -3.44 4.60
C GLU A 55 -5.53 -2.61 4.17
N LEU A 56 -5.59 -2.22 2.90
CA LEU A 56 -6.57 -1.24 2.44
C LEU A 56 -7.80 -1.88 1.79
N ALA A 57 -7.71 -3.07 1.20
CA ALA A 57 -8.81 -3.62 0.41
C ALA A 57 -10.09 -3.90 1.23
N ASP A 58 -9.98 -4.08 2.54
CA ASP A 58 -11.13 -4.24 3.44
C ASP A 58 -11.85 -2.90 3.72
N VAL A 59 -11.11 -1.78 3.74
CA VAL A 59 -11.61 -0.47 4.20
C VAL A 59 -11.91 0.47 3.04
N ILE A 60 -11.01 0.57 2.06
CA ILE A 60 -11.14 1.47 0.91
C ILE A 60 -10.81 0.77 -0.41
N PRO A 61 -11.48 1.13 -1.52
CA PRO A 61 -11.17 0.54 -2.81
C PRO A 61 -9.74 0.89 -3.28
N VAL A 62 -9.01 -0.14 -3.70
CA VAL A 62 -7.70 -0.04 -4.35
C VAL A 62 -7.89 -0.17 -5.86
N ILE A 63 -7.49 0.84 -6.62
CA ILE A 63 -7.75 0.96 -8.06
C ILE A 63 -6.42 0.94 -8.82
N HIS A 64 -6.24 -0.08 -9.64
CA HIS A 64 -5.12 -0.21 -10.56
C HIS A 64 -5.38 0.60 -11.83
N CYS A 65 -4.63 1.68 -12.04
CA CYS A 65 -4.82 2.54 -13.20
C CYS A 65 -3.52 3.16 -13.71
N SER A 66 -3.59 3.72 -14.91
CA SER A 66 -2.56 4.61 -15.45
C SER A 66 -3.21 5.94 -15.83
N ILE A 67 -2.50 7.04 -15.62
CA ILE A 67 -2.97 8.38 -15.96
C ILE A 67 -2.15 8.86 -17.15
N ALA A 68 -2.82 9.21 -18.26
CA ALA A 68 -2.19 9.61 -19.52
C ALA A 68 -1.13 8.61 -20.03
N GLY A 69 -1.38 7.29 -19.85
CA GLY A 69 -0.45 6.23 -20.24
C GLY A 69 0.80 6.12 -19.35
N THR A 70 0.85 6.85 -18.23
CA THR A 70 1.96 6.81 -17.28
C THR A 70 1.59 6.11 -15.98
N ARG A 71 2.57 5.47 -15.35
CA ARG A 71 2.45 4.77 -14.06
C ARG A 71 2.56 5.71 -12.86
N ILE A 72 2.85 6.99 -13.11
CA ILE A 72 3.11 8.01 -12.10
C ILE A 72 1.77 8.64 -11.68
N VAL A 73 0.95 7.89 -10.96
CA VAL A 73 -0.40 8.33 -10.57
C VAL A 73 -0.38 9.24 -9.33
N GLY A 74 0.63 9.10 -8.47
CA GLY A 74 0.71 9.84 -7.20
C GLY A 74 1.10 11.32 -7.35
N ARG A 75 1.84 11.67 -8.41
CA ARG A 75 2.34 13.04 -8.66
C ARG A 75 1.51 13.85 -9.66
N LYS A 76 0.62 13.20 -10.40
CA LYS A 76 -0.17 13.84 -11.46
C LYS A 76 -1.51 14.41 -10.95
N LEU A 77 -1.83 14.22 -9.67
CA LEU A 77 -3.06 14.67 -9.00
C LEU A 77 -2.77 15.35 -7.67
#